data_AF-A0A1B6FIN6-F1
#
_entry.id   AF-A0A1B6FIN6-F1
#
_cell.length_a   1.000
_cell.length_b   1.000
_cell.length_c   1.000
_cell.angle_alpha   90.00
_cell.angle_beta   90.00
_cell.angle_gamma   90.00
#
_symmetry.space_group_name_H-M   'P 1'
#
loop_
_entity.id
_entity.type
_entity.pdbx_description
1 polymer ?
#
loop_
_entity_poly.entity_id
_entity_poly.type
_entity_poly.pdbx_seq_one_letter_code
_entity_poly.pdbx_strand_id
1 'polypeptide(L)'
;RECRAKQHYNARHLNENYFHHGASMIHQFCAGDPADETGGPCKYDRGAPIQRLMTTPYCTWNILGVLSSTRWNCSHYTPFVFHNISYFIRLIEDIVWPIPFMNPEIASLDCGFSRPSYWKPTWD
;
A
#
# COMPACT_ATOMS: atom_id res chain seq x y z
N ARG A 1 -18.90 0.02 0.81
CA ARG A 1 -19.65 0.54 -0.37
C ARG A 1 -19.45 2.05 -0.58
N GLU A 2 -19.05 2.80 0.45
CA GLU A 2 -18.89 4.27 0.40
C GLU A 2 -17.68 4.78 -0.41
N CYS A 3 -16.59 4.03 -0.42
CA CYS A 3 -15.35 4.43 -1.09
C CYS A 3 -15.43 4.58 -2.64
N ARG A 4 -16.43 3.93 -3.27
CA ARG A 4 -16.74 4.07 -4.70
C ARG A 4 -17.87 5.07 -4.96
N ALA A 5 -18.58 5.49 -3.92
CA ALA A 5 -19.62 6.49 -4.04
C ALA A 5 -18.96 7.87 -4.05
N LYS A 6 -19.37 8.74 -4.98
CA LYS A 6 -19.07 10.17 -4.87
C LYS A 6 -19.76 10.66 -3.61
N GLN A 7 -19.01 11.01 -2.58
CA GLN A 7 -19.59 11.52 -1.35
C GLN A 7 -19.38 13.03 -1.32
N HIS A 8 -20.48 13.77 -1.43
CA HIS A 8 -20.52 15.21 -1.18
C HIS A 8 -20.45 15.49 0.34
N TYR A 9 -19.36 15.09 1.00
CA TYR A 9 -19.13 15.51 2.39
C TYR A 9 -18.63 16.96 2.40
N ASN A 10 -19.11 17.75 3.38
CA ASN A 10 -18.65 19.12 3.61
C ASN A 10 -17.14 19.10 3.95
N ALA A 11 -16.31 19.41 2.95
CA ALA A 11 -14.90 19.05 2.87
C ALA A 11 -13.94 19.93 3.70
N ARG A 12 -14.44 20.67 4.70
CA ARG A 12 -13.62 21.64 5.46
C ARG A 12 -12.42 21.03 6.18
N HIS A 13 -12.39 19.70 6.36
CA HIS A 13 -11.39 18.95 7.11
C HIS A 13 -10.88 17.67 6.41
N LEU A 14 -11.19 17.49 5.12
CA LEU A 14 -10.88 16.28 4.34
C LEU A 14 -10.09 16.64 3.08
N ASN A 15 -9.31 15.70 2.56
CA ASN A 15 -8.67 15.87 1.25
C ASN A 15 -9.75 15.72 0.14
N GLU A 16 -10.19 16.84 -0.42
CA GLU A 16 -11.31 16.97 -1.38
C GLU A 16 -11.27 15.96 -2.53
N ASN A 17 -10.08 15.62 -3.03
CA ASN A 17 -9.92 14.83 -4.26
C ASN A 17 -10.49 13.40 -4.19
N TYR A 18 -10.40 12.73 -3.04
CA TYR A 18 -10.87 11.33 -2.91
C TYR A 18 -12.39 11.22 -2.80
N PHE A 19 -13.05 12.25 -2.28
CA PHE A 19 -14.48 12.22 -1.97
C PHE A 19 -15.35 12.68 -3.15
N HIS A 20 -14.80 13.51 -4.06
CA HIS A 20 -15.50 13.89 -5.30
C HIS A 20 -15.54 12.79 -6.37
N HIS A 21 -14.52 11.93 -6.44
CA HIS A 21 -14.36 10.94 -7.52
C HIS A 21 -14.38 9.48 -7.04
N GLY A 22 -14.28 9.24 -5.72
CA GLY A 22 -14.08 7.91 -5.16
C GLY A 22 -12.69 7.34 -5.48
N ALA A 23 -12.30 6.28 -4.78
CA ALA A 23 -11.10 5.51 -5.10
C ALA A 23 -11.35 4.68 -6.38
N SER A 24 -11.06 5.29 -7.53
CA SER A 24 -11.32 4.73 -8.87
C SER A 24 -10.07 4.34 -9.62
N MET A 25 -8.89 4.72 -9.12
CA MET A 25 -7.62 4.40 -9.77
C MET A 25 -7.23 2.94 -9.50
N ILE A 26 -6.65 2.27 -10.50
CA ILE A 26 -6.26 0.85 -10.42
C ILE A 26 -5.22 0.56 -9.32
N HIS A 27 -4.38 1.54 -9.00
CA HIS A 27 -3.34 1.47 -7.98
C HIS A 27 -3.85 1.88 -6.59
N GLN A 28 -5.17 1.98 -6.40
CA GLN A 28 -5.80 2.31 -5.14
C GLN A 28 -6.78 1.22 -4.73
N PHE A 29 -6.94 1.04 -3.42
CA PHE A 29 -7.99 0.20 -2.87
C PHE A 29 -8.54 0.84 -1.59
N CYS A 30 -9.68 0.32 -1.13
CA CYS A 30 -10.30 0.78 0.09
C CYS A 30 -10.34 -0.30 1.15
N ALA A 31 -10.05 0.11 2.38
CA ALA A 31 -10.13 -0.75 3.55
C ALA A 31 -10.69 0.02 4.74
N GLY A 32 -11.44 -0.69 5.57
CA GLY A 32 -12.08 -0.20 6.78
C GLY A 32 -12.86 -1.36 7.38
N ASP A 33 -13.00 -1.38 8.70
CA ASP A 33 -13.75 -2.43 9.38
C ASP A 33 -15.24 -2.02 9.47
N PRO A 34 -16.15 -2.69 8.75
CA PRO A 34 -17.58 -2.39 8.83
C PRO A 34 -18.20 -2.66 10.20
N ALA A 35 -17.51 -3.35 11.10
CA ALA A 35 -17.96 -3.56 12.47
C ALA A 35 -17.38 -2.53 13.47
N ASP A 36 -16.28 -1.86 13.12
CA ASP A 36 -15.68 -0.81 13.94
C ASP A 36 -15.94 0.57 13.34
N GLU A 37 -17.04 1.16 13.76
CA GLU A 37 -17.43 2.52 13.35
C GLU A 37 -16.82 3.62 14.25
N THR A 38 -15.97 3.25 15.20
CA THR A 38 -15.59 4.14 16.31
C THR A 38 -14.22 4.77 16.13
N GLY A 39 -13.39 4.21 15.26
CA GLY A 39 -11.98 4.60 15.14
C GLY A 39 -11.40 4.36 13.75
N GLY A 40 -10.38 5.15 13.40
CA GLY A 40 -9.55 4.89 12.24
C GLY A 40 -8.42 5.90 12.07
N PRO A 41 -7.56 5.72 11.06
CA PRO A 41 -6.44 6.61 10.78
C PRO A 41 -6.88 8.07 10.60
N CYS A 42 -6.07 9.00 11.09
CA CYS A 42 -6.36 10.43 11.07
C CYS A 42 -5.17 11.25 10.55
N LYS A 43 -5.10 12.53 10.90
CA LYS A 43 -4.35 13.55 10.14
C LYS A 43 -2.88 13.19 9.98
N TYR A 44 -2.30 12.61 11.03
CA TYR A 44 -0.88 12.34 11.13
C TYR A 44 -0.50 10.91 10.72
N ASP A 45 -1.47 10.09 10.30
CA ASP A 45 -1.24 8.71 9.86
C ASP A 45 -1.08 8.62 8.34
N ARG A 46 -1.13 9.73 7.60
CA ARG A 46 -0.94 9.70 6.15
C ARG A 46 0.45 9.14 5.82
N GLY A 47 0.51 8.15 4.95
CA GLY A 47 1.73 7.40 4.69
C GLY A 47 1.92 6.16 5.58
N ALA A 48 1.06 5.94 6.58
CA ALA A 48 1.13 4.74 7.41
C ALA A 48 0.77 3.47 6.63
N PRO A 49 1.38 2.32 6.97
CA PRO A 49 1.08 1.06 6.34
C PRO A 49 -0.24 0.46 6.83
N ILE A 50 -0.98 -0.18 5.92
CA ILE A 50 -1.93 -1.24 6.27
C ILE A 50 -1.25 -2.59 6.06
N GLN A 51 -1.25 -3.41 7.10
CA GLN A 51 -0.45 -4.62 7.17
C GLN A 51 -1.26 -5.85 7.57
N ARG A 52 -0.82 -7.02 7.11
CA ARG A 52 -1.38 -8.32 7.47
C ARG A 52 -0.28 -9.23 8.00
N LEU A 53 -0.52 -9.85 9.15
CA LEU A 53 0.33 -10.90 9.69
C LEU A 53 0.31 -12.12 8.76
N MET A 54 1.49 -12.59 8.38
CA MET A 54 1.67 -13.76 7.53
C MET A 54 1.80 -15.03 8.36
N THR A 55 1.22 -16.12 7.85
CA THR A 55 1.46 -17.47 8.34
C THR A 55 2.72 -18.07 7.72
N THR A 56 3.14 -17.58 6.55
CA THR A 56 4.33 -18.05 5.83
C THR A 56 4.90 -16.91 4.97
N PRO A 57 6.14 -16.45 5.20
CA PRO A 57 7.02 -16.82 6.32
C PRO A 57 6.41 -16.45 7.68
N TYR A 58 6.59 -17.34 8.66
CA TYR A 58 5.98 -17.21 9.98
C TYR A 58 6.47 -15.96 10.72
N CYS A 59 5.60 -15.32 11.50
CA CYS A 59 5.89 -14.11 12.27
C CYS A 59 6.40 -12.92 11.46
N THR A 60 5.96 -12.78 10.21
CA THR A 60 6.27 -11.61 9.37
C THR A 60 5.01 -10.83 9.03
N TRP A 61 5.17 -9.56 8.66
CA TRP A 61 4.07 -8.70 8.28
C TRP A 61 4.21 -8.30 6.81
N ASN A 62 3.14 -8.50 6.05
CA ASN A 62 3.05 -8.00 4.69
C ASN A 62 2.38 -6.62 4.69
N ILE A 63 3.03 -5.66 4.03
CA ILE A 63 2.45 -4.34 3.79
C ILE A 63 1.60 -4.42 2.53
N LEU A 64 0.29 -4.22 2.68
CA LEU A 64 -0.66 -4.30 1.56
C LEU A 64 -0.84 -2.94 0.88
N GLY A 65 -0.76 -1.86 1.65
CA GLY A 65 -0.94 -0.53 1.13
C GLY A 65 -0.41 0.58 2.02
N VAL A 66 -0.38 1.79 1.46
CA VAL A 66 0.04 3.02 2.14
C VAL A 66 -1.13 3.99 2.20
N LEU A 67 -1.44 4.52 3.38
CA LEU A 67 -2.59 5.41 3.58
C LEU A 67 -2.45 6.70 2.76
N SER A 68 -3.40 6.94 1.87
CA SER A 68 -3.39 8.07 0.93
C SER A 68 -4.41 9.16 1.30
N SER A 69 -5.58 8.74 1.81
CA SER A 69 -6.63 9.61 2.33
C SER A 69 -6.25 10.19 3.69
N THR A 70 -6.76 11.38 4.01
CA THR A 70 -6.50 12.04 5.30
C THR A 70 -7.81 12.55 5.90
N ARG A 71 -7.93 12.40 7.21
CA ARG A 71 -9.02 12.95 8.02
C ARG A 71 -8.45 13.78 9.17
N TRP A 72 -9.18 14.78 9.63
CA TRP A 72 -8.74 15.57 10.78
C TRP A 72 -8.86 14.80 12.10
N ASN A 73 -9.98 14.10 12.31
CA ASN A 73 -10.27 13.34 13.53
C ASN A 73 -10.19 11.83 13.27
N CYS A 74 -9.97 11.07 14.34
CA CYS A 74 -9.83 9.62 14.30
C CYS A 74 -11.15 8.89 14.62
N SER A 75 -12.21 9.62 15.02
CA SER A 75 -13.47 9.06 15.54
C SER A 75 -14.61 9.02 14.53
N HIS A 76 -14.31 9.04 13.23
CA HIS A 76 -15.33 9.07 12.17
C HIS A 76 -15.13 7.94 11.18
N TYR A 77 -16.09 7.03 11.14
CA TYR A 77 -16.05 5.89 10.24
C TYR A 77 -16.43 6.24 8.81
N THR A 78 -15.48 5.96 7.92
CA THR A 78 -15.67 5.67 6.50
C THR A 78 -14.49 4.81 6.08
N PRO A 79 -14.60 3.97 5.04
CA PRO A 79 -13.45 3.28 4.50
C PRO A 79 -12.36 4.28 4.03
N PHE A 80 -11.11 3.93 4.30
CA PHE A 80 -9.93 4.71 3.97
C PHE A 80 -9.35 4.26 2.63
N VAL A 81 -8.71 5.18 1.92
CA VAL A 81 -8.09 4.92 0.62
C VAL A 81 -6.60 4.68 0.80
N PHE A 82 -6.12 3.56 0.27
CA PHE A 82 -4.73 3.16 0.29
C PHE A 82 -4.18 3.06 -1.13
N HIS A 83 -2.91 3.41 -1.31
CA HIS A 83 -2.15 2.99 -2.49
C HIS A 83 -1.83 1.50 -2.38
N ASN A 84 -2.14 0.71 -3.41
CA ASN A 84 -1.81 -0.70 -3.48
C ASN A 84 -0.33 -0.89 -3.77
N ILE A 85 0.43 -1.40 -2.80
CA ILE A 85 1.89 -1.56 -2.92
C ILE A 85 2.28 -2.51 -4.05
N SER A 86 1.43 -3.50 -4.39
CA SER A 86 1.75 -4.44 -5.47
C SER A 86 1.94 -3.74 -6.82
N TYR A 87 1.28 -2.59 -7.04
CA TYR A 87 1.46 -1.78 -8.25
C TYR A 87 2.79 -1.02 -8.29
N PHE A 88 3.42 -0.80 -7.15
CA PHE A 88 4.62 0.03 -7.02
C PHE A 88 5.89 -0.77 -6.72
N ILE A 89 5.82 -2.11 -6.61
CA ILE A 89 6.99 -2.94 -6.28
C ILE A 89 8.18 -2.65 -7.20
N ARG A 90 7.96 -2.57 -8.51
CA ARG A 90 9.04 -2.25 -9.46
C ARG A 90 9.66 -0.87 -9.21
N LEU A 91 8.83 0.14 -9.00
CA LEU A 91 9.31 1.49 -8.70
C LEU A 91 10.10 1.54 -7.39
N ILE A 92 9.60 0.86 -6.36
CA ILE A 92 10.30 0.72 -5.06
C ILE A 92 11.63 0.01 -5.29
N GLU A 93 11.62 -1.08 -6.05
CA GLU A 93 12.82 -1.86 -6.35
C GLU A 93 13.86 -1.03 -7.10
N ASP A 94 13.46 -0.26 -8.10
CA ASP A 94 14.36 0.58 -8.90
C ASP A 94 14.96 1.74 -8.09
N ILE A 95 14.22 2.31 -7.14
CA ILE A 95 14.69 3.39 -6.26
C ILE A 95 15.62 2.87 -5.17
N VAL A 96 15.27 1.75 -4.54
CA VAL A 96 16.01 1.19 -3.40
C VAL A 96 17.21 0.36 -3.87
N TRP A 97 17.07 -0.35 -4.98
CA TRP A 97 18.10 -1.17 -5.62
C TRP A 97 18.37 -0.72 -7.08
N PRO A 98 18.81 0.51 -7.32
CA PRO A 98 19.18 0.98 -8.66
C PRO A 98 20.27 0.06 -9.23
N ILE A 99 19.97 -0.57 -10.37
CA ILE A 99 20.75 -1.63 -11.04
C ILE A 99 22.23 -1.26 -11.25
N PRO A 100 23.15 -2.26 -11.25
CA PRO A 100 22.87 -3.63 -11.67
C PRO A 100 23.09 -4.74 -10.64
N PHE A 101 22.04 -5.05 -9.89
CA PHE A 101 21.86 -6.38 -9.30
C PHE A 101 21.16 -7.39 -10.26
N MET A 102 20.69 -6.94 -11.43
CA MET A 102 20.00 -7.79 -12.43
C MET A 102 20.41 -7.52 -13.89
N ASN A 103 21.67 -7.14 -14.15
CA ASN A 103 22.20 -7.34 -15.50
C ASN A 103 22.93 -8.70 -15.57
N PRO A 104 22.37 -9.72 -16.23
CA PRO A 104 23.05 -11.00 -16.40
C PRO A 104 24.37 -10.90 -17.18
N GLU A 105 24.62 -9.80 -17.91
CA GLU A 105 25.88 -9.56 -18.63
C GLU A 105 26.97 -8.90 -17.77
N ILE A 106 26.62 -8.27 -16.64
CA ILE A 106 27.59 -7.62 -15.72
C ILE A 106 27.84 -8.47 -14.45
N ALA A 107 26.97 -9.43 -14.15
CA ALA A 107 27.04 -10.25 -12.93
C ALA A 107 28.17 -11.30 -12.89
N SER A 108 29.15 -11.25 -13.79
CA SER A 108 30.25 -12.23 -13.87
C SER A 108 31.55 -11.82 -13.17
N LEU A 109 31.62 -10.64 -12.54
CA LEU A 109 32.84 -10.19 -11.86
C LEU A 109 32.55 -9.79 -10.40
N ASP A 110 32.92 -10.71 -9.50
CA ASP A 110 33.32 -10.47 -8.10
C ASP A 110 32.30 -10.27 -6.97
N CYS A 111 31.08 -10.82 -7.07
CA CYS A 111 30.35 -11.18 -5.86
C CYS A 111 29.81 -12.60 -6.00
N GLY A 112 30.40 -13.54 -5.25
CA GLY A 112 30.02 -14.95 -5.20
C GLY A 112 28.64 -15.24 -4.59
N PHE A 113 27.62 -14.46 -4.94
CA PHE A 113 26.24 -14.74 -4.60
C PHE A 113 25.60 -15.51 -5.76
N SER A 114 25.81 -16.83 -5.76
CA SER A 114 24.98 -17.72 -6.56
C SER A 114 23.52 -17.50 -6.16
N ARG A 115 22.62 -17.34 -7.15
CA ARG A 115 21.18 -17.39 -6.91
C ARG A 115 20.89 -18.66 -6.10
N PRO A 116 20.32 -18.56 -4.89
CA PRO A 116 19.95 -19.76 -4.17
C PRO A 116 18.91 -20.53 -4.99
N SER A 117 19.15 -21.81 -5.23
CA SER A 117 18.32 -22.67 -6.10
C SER A 117 16.84 -22.77 -5.66
N TYR A 118 16.51 -22.29 -4.45
CA TYR A 118 15.17 -22.25 -3.91
C TYR A 118 14.39 -20.96 -4.22
N TRP A 119 15.03 -19.91 -4.78
CA TRP A 119 14.34 -18.67 -5.13
C TRP A 119 13.59 -18.83 -6.46
N LYS A 120 12.32 -19.23 -6.39
CA LYS A 120 11.36 -19.14 -7.50
C LYS A 120 10.41 -17.98 -7.22
N PRO A 121 10.23 -17.02 -8.14
CA PRO A 121 9.17 -16.02 -8.01
C PRO A 121 7.83 -16.74 -7.98
N THR A 122 7.13 -16.70 -6.84
CA THR A 122 5.78 -17.25 -6.70
C THR A 122 4.78 -16.14 -6.97
N TRP A 123 4.58 -15.82 -8.24
CA TRP A 123 3.47 -15.00 -8.69
C TRP A 123 2.75 -15.75 -9.81
N ASP A 124 2.00 -16.78 -9.42
CA ASP A 124 0.86 -17.32 -10.16
C ASP A 124 -0.43 -16.74 -9.55
#